data_AF-H3NBU5-F1
#
_entry.id   AF-H3NBU5-F1
#
_cell.length_a   1.000
_cell.length_b   1.000
_cell.length_c   1.000
_cell.angle_alpha   90.00
_cell.angle_beta   90.00
_cell.angle_gamma   90.00
#
_symmetry.space_group_name_H-M   'P 1'
#
loop_
_entity.id
_entity.type
_entity.pdbx_description
1 polymer ?
#
loop_
_entity_poly.entity_id
_entity_poly.type
_entity_poly.pdbx_seq_one_letter_code
_entity_poly.pdbx_strand_id
1 'polypeptide(L)'
;MKKIINQPENVLEEMVSGIVRANEEKLERLEDSYVIKQRNLNDQVSLVSGGGSGHEPSHAGFVGDGMLQAAVCGQVFTSPTTDEVLKAI
;
A
#
# COMPACT_ATOMS: atom_id res chain seq x y z
N MET A 1 16.71 15.44 -16.15
CA MET A 1 15.94 14.67 -15.17
C MET A 1 14.45 14.90 -15.45
N LYS A 2 13.61 13.86 -15.58
CA LYS A 2 12.17 14.00 -15.94
C LYS A 2 11.19 13.57 -14.84
N LYS A 3 11.69 13.02 -13.73
CA LYS A 3 10.88 12.49 -12.62
C LYS A 3 11.15 13.32 -11.36
N ILE A 4 10.10 13.59 -10.59
CA ILE A 4 10.22 14.18 -9.24
C ILE A 4 10.34 13.00 -8.27
N ILE A 5 11.57 12.62 -7.97
CA ILE A 5 11.93 11.57 -7.02
C ILE A 5 13.22 11.99 -6.32
N ASN A 6 13.46 11.49 -5.11
CA ASN A 6 14.74 11.62 -4.45
C ASN A 6 15.70 10.55 -5.00
N GLN A 7 16.04 9.55 -4.19
CA GLN A 7 16.83 8.39 -4.62
C GLN A 7 15.90 7.30 -5.18
N PRO A 8 16.21 6.69 -6.34
CA PRO A 8 15.37 5.65 -6.95
C PRO A 8 15.01 4.49 -6.02
N GLU A 9 15.92 4.08 -5.15
CA GLU A 9 15.75 3.03 -4.14
C GLU A 9 14.71 3.39 -3.07
N ASN A 10 14.45 4.67 -2.83
CA ASN A 10 13.53 5.15 -1.80
C ASN A 10 12.12 5.40 -2.34
N VAL A 11 11.88 5.26 -3.65
CA VAL A 11 10.59 5.61 -4.27
C VAL A 11 9.41 4.90 -3.61
N LEU A 12 9.53 3.60 -3.34
CA LEU A 12 8.46 2.83 -2.70
C LEU A 12 8.18 3.34 -1.28
N GLU A 13 9.24 3.51 -0.49
CA GLU A 13 9.17 3.94 0.91
C GLU A 13 8.55 5.33 1.03
N GLU A 14 9.04 6.29 0.26
CA GLU A 14 8.54 7.67 0.25
C GLU A 14 7.08 7.74 -0.22
N MET A 15 6.71 6.95 -1.23
CA MET A 15 5.35 6.87 -1.74
C MET A 15 4.39 6.31 -0.69
N VAL A 16 4.71 5.15 -0.08
CA VAL A 16 3.87 4.52 0.96
C VAL A 16 3.71 5.45 2.16
N SER A 17 4.81 6.05 2.63
CA SER A 17 4.77 7.03 3.71
C SER A 17 3.91 8.25 3.35
N GLY A 18 4.01 8.74 2.11
CA GLY A 18 3.25 9.88 1.63
C GLY A 18 1.75 9.60 1.58
N ILE A 19 1.34 8.45 1.06
CA ILE A 19 -0.07 8.04 0.97
C ILE A 19 -0.69 7.93 2.37
N VAL A 20 -0.01 7.26 3.31
CA VAL A 20 -0.50 7.08 4.68
C VAL A 20 -0.59 8.42 5.40
N ARG A 21 0.44 9.26 5.30
CA ARG A 21 0.44 10.60 5.92
C ARG A 21 -0.67 11.50 5.36
N ALA A 22 -0.97 11.42 4.07
CA ALA A 22 -2.03 12.19 3.45
C ALA A 22 -3.44 11.74 3.85
N ASN A 23 -3.60 10.54 4.41
CA ASN A 23 -4.88 9.91 4.73
C ASN A 23 -4.90 9.31 6.14
N GLU A 24 -4.18 9.94 7.08
CA GLU A 24 -3.86 9.37 8.39
C GLU A 24 -5.08 9.08 9.27
N GLU A 25 -6.25 9.64 8.97
CA GLU A 25 -7.51 9.35 9.68
C GLU A 25 -8.13 8.01 9.25
N LYS A 26 -7.79 7.51 8.06
CA LYS A 26 -8.43 6.33 7.44
C LYS A 26 -7.46 5.19 7.20
N LEU A 27 -6.21 5.52 6.87
CA LEU A 27 -5.21 4.55 6.45
C LEU A 27 -4.07 4.50 7.46
N GLU A 28 -3.51 3.30 7.61
CA GLU A 28 -2.25 3.09 8.31
C GLU A 28 -1.38 2.10 7.54
N ARG A 29 -0.07 2.20 7.79
CA ARG A 29 0.91 1.22 7.33
C ARG A 29 1.00 0.13 8.40
N LEU A 30 0.97 -1.13 7.99
CA LEU A 30 1.32 -2.22 8.89
C LEU A 30 2.83 -2.18 9.19
N GLU A 31 3.20 -2.36 10.45
CA GLU A 31 4.59 -2.25 10.92
C GLU A 31 5.55 -3.13 10.11
N ASP A 32 6.74 -2.59 9.81
CA ASP A 32 7.81 -3.26 9.05
C ASP A 32 7.35 -3.95 7.74
N SER A 33 6.45 -3.30 7.00
CA SER A 33 5.89 -3.85 5.74
C SER A 33 5.66 -2.77 4.69
N TYR A 34 5.23 -3.13 3.49
CA TYR A 34 4.68 -2.23 2.49
C TYR A 34 3.18 -2.45 2.30
N VAL A 35 2.49 -2.81 3.38
CA VAL A 35 1.04 -2.99 3.40
C VAL A 35 0.36 -1.73 3.90
N ILE A 36 -0.54 -1.19 3.09
CA ILE A 36 -1.44 -0.08 3.47
C ILE A 36 -2.81 -0.68 3.77
N LYS A 37 -3.35 -0.44 4.97
CA LYS A 37 -4.64 -0.98 5.41
C LYS A 37 -5.56 0.11 5.95
N GLN A 38 -6.85 -0.19 6.01
CA GLN A 38 -7.82 0.61 6.76
C GLN A 38 -7.50 0.54 8.26
N ARG A 39 -7.62 1.67 8.96
CA ARG A 39 -7.43 1.71 10.43
C ARG A 39 -8.52 0.95 11.17
N ASN A 40 -9.76 1.24 10.82
CA ASN A 40 -10.93 0.64 11.45
C ASN A 40 -11.35 -0.56 10.62
N LEU A 41 -11.42 -1.71 11.26
CA LEU A 41 -11.87 -2.96 10.63
C LEU A 41 -13.30 -3.23 11.05
N ASN A 42 -14.10 -3.66 10.09
CA ASN A 42 -15.47 -4.12 10.32
C ASN A 42 -15.49 -5.65 10.37
N ASP A 43 -16.46 -6.23 11.07
CA ASP A 43 -16.68 -7.69 11.12
C ASP A 43 -17.33 -8.17 9.81
N GLN A 44 -16.51 -8.28 8.76
CA GLN A 44 -16.90 -8.68 7.42
C GLN A 44 -15.75 -9.40 6.70
N VAL A 45 -16.05 -10.07 5.59
CA VAL A 45 -15.02 -10.69 4.74
C VAL A 45 -14.06 -9.61 4.24
N SER A 46 -12.78 -9.80 4.55
CA SER A 46 -11.71 -8.87 4.16
C SER A 46 -11.25 -9.12 2.73
N LEU A 47 -11.19 -8.06 1.93
CA LEU A 47 -10.61 -8.11 0.59
C LEU A 47 -9.19 -7.53 0.61
N VAL A 48 -8.22 -8.32 0.17
CA VAL A 48 -6.81 -7.92 0.06
C VAL A 48 -6.38 -8.03 -1.40
N SER A 49 -5.65 -7.03 -1.87
CA SER A 49 -5.02 -7.06 -3.19
C SER A 49 -3.63 -6.47 -3.13
N GLY A 50 -2.91 -6.45 -4.25
CA GLY A 50 -1.54 -5.98 -4.28
C GLY A 50 -0.87 -6.23 -5.62
N GLY A 51 0.29 -5.63 -5.80
CA GLY A 51 1.02 -5.66 -7.06
C GLY A 51 2.25 -4.76 -7.02
N GLY A 52 2.97 -4.70 -8.13
CA GLY A 52 4.11 -3.79 -8.25
C GLY A 52 3.67 -2.33 -8.34
N SER A 53 4.42 -1.45 -7.69
CA SER A 53 4.22 0.00 -7.77
C SER A 53 4.44 0.56 -9.18
N GLY A 54 3.96 1.78 -9.41
CA GLY A 54 3.96 2.44 -10.72
C GLY A 54 2.62 2.34 -11.46
N HIS A 55 1.60 1.80 -10.80
CA HIS A 55 0.22 1.73 -11.28
C HIS A 55 -0.75 2.53 -10.40
N GLU A 56 -0.23 3.42 -9.54
CA GLU A 56 -1.03 4.26 -8.66
C GLU A 56 -2.13 5.00 -9.49
N PRO A 57 -3.42 4.93 -9.08
CA PRO A 57 -3.90 4.59 -7.74
C PRO A 57 -3.99 3.10 -7.41
N SER A 58 -3.77 2.18 -8.36
CA SER A 58 -3.81 0.74 -8.07
C SER A 58 -2.62 0.31 -7.22
N HIS A 59 -2.79 -0.38 -6.08
CA HIS A 59 -4.05 -0.77 -5.43
C HIS A 59 -4.37 0.06 -4.17
N ALA A 60 -3.40 0.80 -3.64
CA ALA A 60 -3.53 1.53 -2.37
C ALA A 60 -4.65 2.59 -2.37
N GLY A 61 -4.95 3.19 -3.51
CA GLY A 61 -6.05 4.15 -3.65
C GLY A 61 -7.46 3.52 -3.54
N PHE A 62 -7.56 2.19 -3.50
CA PHE A 62 -8.80 1.45 -3.32
C PHE A 62 -8.95 0.85 -1.92
N VAL A 63 -8.07 1.20 -0.98
CA VAL A 63 -8.19 0.80 0.42
C VAL A 63 -9.20 1.72 1.12
N GLY A 64 -10.31 1.15 1.58
CA GLY A 64 -11.41 1.91 2.17
C GLY A 64 -12.74 1.14 2.19
N ASP A 65 -13.72 1.71 2.88
CA ASP A 65 -15.06 1.13 3.03
C ASP A 65 -15.68 0.80 1.65
N GLY A 66 -16.20 -0.43 1.53
CA GLY A 66 -16.83 -0.92 0.30
C GLY A 66 -15.85 -1.39 -0.79
N MET A 67 -14.53 -1.34 -0.55
CA MET A 67 -13.50 -1.86 -1.47
C MET A 67 -12.48 -2.75 -0.74
N LEU A 68 -11.18 -2.43 -0.79
CA LEU A 68 -10.13 -3.24 -0.19
C LEU A 68 -9.95 -2.90 1.30
N GLN A 69 -9.69 -3.91 2.11
CA GLN A 69 -9.25 -3.73 3.49
C GLN A 69 -7.76 -3.44 3.59
N ALA A 70 -6.96 -4.02 2.69
CA ALA A 70 -5.53 -3.76 2.57
C ALA A 70 -5.02 -3.89 1.14
N ALA A 71 -3.95 -3.17 0.84
CA ALA A 71 -3.19 -3.27 -0.40
C ALA A 71 -1.70 -3.50 -0.10
N VAL A 72 -1.10 -4.49 -0.78
CA VAL A 72 0.33 -4.82 -0.66
C VAL A 72 1.10 -4.17 -1.80
N CYS A 73 1.98 -3.21 -1.47
CA CYS A 73 2.78 -2.49 -2.45
C CYS A 73 4.13 -3.18 -2.67
N GLY A 74 4.35 -3.69 -3.87
CA GLY A 74 5.64 -4.24 -4.30
C GLY A 74 6.55 -3.17 -4.88
N GLN A 75 7.80 -3.55 -5.16
CA GLN A 75 8.74 -2.69 -5.90
C GLN A 75 8.17 -2.28 -7.27
N VAL A 76 8.73 -1.22 -7.87
CA VAL A 76 8.24 -0.69 -9.14
C VAL A 76 8.20 -1.80 -10.21
N PHE A 77 7.00 -2.05 -10.75
CA PHE A 77 6.70 -3.11 -11.73
C PHE A 77 7.10 -4.54 -11.33
N THR A 78 7.19 -4.81 -10.03
CA THR A 78 7.56 -6.13 -9.49
C THR A 78 6.56 -6.57 -8.44
N SER A 79 6.08 -7.82 -8.51
CA SER A 79 5.14 -8.34 -7.51
C SER A 79 5.71 -8.26 -6.09
N PRO A 80 4.88 -8.04 -5.05
CA PRO A 80 5.32 -8.16 -3.66
C PRO A 80 5.84 -9.58 -3.36
N THR A 81 6.68 -9.70 -2.35
CA THR A 81 7.10 -11.01 -1.86
C THR A 81 5.93 -11.73 -1.20
N THR A 82 5.99 -13.06 -1.14
CA THR A 82 4.96 -13.87 -0.47
C THR A 82 4.82 -13.52 1.01
N ASP A 83 5.92 -13.14 1.67
CA ASP A 83 5.91 -12.76 3.09
C ASP A 83 5.16 -11.44 3.32
N GLU A 84 5.32 -10.47 2.42
CA GLU A 84 4.55 -9.21 2.46
C GLU A 84 3.06 -9.45 2.20
N VAL A 85 2.72 -10.36 1.27
CA VAL A 85 1.32 -10.76 1.07
C VAL A 85 0.76 -11.45 2.31
N LEU A 86 1.55 -12.33 2.95
CA LEU A 86 1.13 -13.04 4.15
C LEU A 86 0.88 -12.10 5.33
N LYS A 87 1.69 -11.05 5.50
CA LYS A 87 1.47 -10.03 6.54
C LYS A 87 0.12 -9.30 6.41
N ALA A 88 -0.45 -9.23 5.20
CA ALA A 88 -1.71 -8.55 4.94
C ALA A 88 -2.96 -9.43 5.16
N ILE A 89 -2.78 -10.74 5.36
CA ILE A 89 -3.84 -11.74 5.58
C ILE A 89 -3.98 -12.00 7.08
#